data_AF-A0A257XBN8-F1
#
_entry.id   AF-A0A257XBN8-F1
#
_cell.length_a   1.000
_cell.length_b   1.000
_cell.length_c   1.000
_cell.angle_alpha   90.00
_cell.angle_beta   90.00
_cell.angle_gamma   90.00
#
_symmetry.space_group_name_H-M   'P 1'
#
loop_
_entity.id
_entity.type
_entity.pdbx_description
1 polymer ?
#
loop_
_entity_poly.entity_id
_entity_poly.type
_entity_poly.pdbx_seq_one_letter_code
_entity_poly.pdbx_strand_id
1 'polypeptide(L)'
;RDHAREVSVDATPETEFADEAGSSAADPYQQVLLSSESGQLYDCLGKLDAAKRSSILLAYLEGCTHAEIASRMKTPLGTVKAWIRRGLQALKECLA
;
A
#
# COMPACT_ATOMS: atom_id res chain seq x y z
N ARG A 1 17.28 36.85 -35.79
CA ARG A 1 16.77 35.50 -36.12
C ARG A 1 17.09 34.58 -34.97
N ASP A 2 16.20 34.15 -34.09
CA ASP A 2 14.80 34.50 -33.84
C ASP A 2 14.57 34.16 -32.37
N HIS A 3 13.93 35.10 -31.67
CA HIS A 3 13.35 34.88 -30.35
C HIS A 3 12.08 34.04 -30.51
N ALA A 4 11.67 33.42 -29.40
CA ALA A 4 10.33 32.88 -29.13
C ALA A 4 10.06 31.42 -29.56
N ARG A 5 9.97 30.57 -28.53
CA ARG A 5 8.89 29.59 -28.48
C ARG A 5 8.24 29.69 -27.11
N GLU A 6 7.21 30.52 -27.04
CA GLU A 6 6.28 30.60 -25.91
C GLU A 6 5.43 29.32 -25.92
N VAL A 7 5.36 28.64 -24.77
CA VAL A 7 4.44 27.52 -24.58
C VAL A 7 3.25 28.07 -23.82
N SER A 8 2.17 28.32 -24.56
CA SER A 8 0.87 28.67 -24.00
C SER A 8 0.29 27.42 -23.33
N VAL A 9 0.26 27.40 -22.00
CA VAL A 9 -0.49 26.41 -21.23
C VAL A 9 -1.88 26.97 -21.04
N ASP A 10 -2.78 26.53 -21.91
CA ASP A 10 -4.21 26.81 -21.88
C ASP A 10 -4.82 26.32 -20.56
N ALA A 11 -5.77 27.11 -20.08
CA ALA A 11 -6.32 27.03 -18.74
C ALA A 11 -7.52 26.05 -18.63
N THR A 12 -7.64 25.49 -17.42
CA THR A 12 -8.81 24.81 -16.80
C THR A 12 -9.10 23.36 -17.24
N PRO A 13 -9.44 22.48 -16.28
CA PRO A 13 -10.79 22.51 -15.73
C PRO A 13 -10.81 22.59 -14.19
N GLU A 14 -11.70 23.43 -13.68
CA GLU A 14 -12.21 23.35 -12.31
C GLU A 14 -13.00 22.04 -12.19
N THR A 15 -12.41 21.02 -11.57
CA THR A 15 -13.18 19.87 -11.12
C THR A 15 -13.71 20.16 -9.73
N GLU A 16 -14.94 20.68 -9.67
CA GLU A 16 -15.80 20.61 -8.49
C GLU A 16 -16.05 19.13 -8.16
N PHE A 17 -15.22 18.56 -7.31
CA PHE A 17 -15.54 17.32 -6.62
C PHE A 17 -16.40 17.68 -5.41
N ALA A 18 -17.71 17.69 -5.61
CA ALA A 18 -18.66 17.60 -4.51
C ALA A 18 -18.50 16.19 -3.89
N ASP A 19 -17.66 16.09 -2.86
CA ASP A 19 -17.58 14.92 -2.00
C ASP A 19 -18.81 14.91 -1.10
N GLU A 20 -19.94 14.47 -1.65
CA GLU A 20 -21.08 14.08 -0.84
C GLU A 20 -20.75 12.72 -0.23
N ALA A 21 -19.92 12.75 0.81
CA ALA A 21 -19.71 11.64 1.73
C ALA A 21 -21.03 11.39 2.46
N GLY A 22 -21.95 10.72 1.77
CA GLY A 22 -23.10 10.07 2.36
C GLY A 22 -22.57 9.14 3.44
N SER A 23 -22.71 9.57 4.69
CA SER A 23 -22.53 8.72 5.86
C SER A 23 -23.64 7.68 5.84
N SER A 24 -23.46 6.65 5.01
CA SER A 24 -24.15 5.39 5.19
C SER A 24 -23.46 4.74 6.37
N ALA A 25 -24.09 4.82 7.54
CA ALA A 25 -23.71 3.97 8.67
C ALA A 25 -23.63 2.55 8.13
N ALA A 26 -22.40 2.05 7.96
CA ALA A 26 -22.16 0.77 7.31
C ALA A 26 -23.05 -0.28 7.99
N ASP A 27 -23.86 -0.97 7.20
CA ASP A 27 -24.74 -2.06 7.63
C ASP A 27 -23.97 -2.95 8.64
N PRO A 28 -24.53 -3.25 9.83
CA PRO A 28 -23.90 -4.13 10.80
C PRO A 28 -23.36 -5.44 10.19
N TYR A 29 -24.05 -6.02 9.21
CA TYR A 29 -23.56 -7.21 8.49
C TYR A 29 -22.29 -6.92 7.68
N GLN A 30 -22.23 -5.74 7.05
CA GLN A 30 -21.09 -5.28 6.26
C GLN A 30 -19.88 -4.96 7.16
N GLN A 31 -20.10 -4.45 8.38
CA GLN A 31 -19.04 -4.33 9.39
C GLN A 31 -18.50 -5.69 9.84
N VAL A 32 -19.37 -6.67 10.08
CA VAL A 32 -18.95 -8.03 10.45
C VAL A 32 -18.14 -8.70 9.33
N LEU A 33 -18.55 -8.55 8.08
CA LEU A 33 -17.80 -9.05 6.92
C LEU A 33 -16.41 -8.41 6.82
N LEU A 34 -16.33 -7.06 6.87
CA LEU A 34 -15.06 -6.34 6.82
C LEU A 34 -14.12 -6.71 7.97
N SER A 35 -14.66 -6.89 9.18
CA SER A 35 -13.88 -7.34 10.34
C SER A 35 -13.40 -8.78 10.19
N SER A 36 -14.20 -9.65 9.55
CA SER A 36 -13.83 -11.05 9.27
C SER A 36 -12.75 -11.16 8.20
N GLU A 37 -12.84 -10.38 7.12
CA GLU A 37 -11.82 -10.31 6.06
C GLU A 37 -10.51 -9.70 6.59
N SER A 38 -10.62 -8.63 7.38
CA SER A 38 -9.46 -8.02 8.05
C SER A 38 -8.79 -9.01 9.01
N GLY A 39 -9.57 -9.82 9.73
CA GLY A 39 -9.09 -10.87 10.63
C GLY A 39 -8.25 -11.92 9.90
N GLN A 40 -8.71 -12.41 8.74
CA GLN A 40 -7.95 -13.39 7.95
C GLN A 40 -6.59 -12.84 7.48
N LEU A 41 -6.54 -11.57 7.04
CA LEU A 41 -5.28 -10.94 6.67
C LEU A 41 -4.32 -10.83 7.86
N TYR A 42 -4.84 -10.44 9.03
CA TYR A 42 -4.05 -10.37 10.26
C TYR A 42 -3.48 -11.74 10.66
N ASP A 43 -4.29 -12.79 10.57
CA ASP A 43 -3.86 -14.16 10.85
C ASP A 43 -2.78 -14.63 9.86
N CYS A 44 -2.98 -14.35 8.57
CA CYS A 44 -2.00 -14.67 7.54
C CYS A 44 -0.69 -13.90 7.74
N LEU A 45 -0.74 -12.61 8.07
CA LEU A 45 0.45 -11.82 8.43
C LEU A 45 1.13 -12.37 9.70
N GLY A 46 0.36 -12.90 10.65
CA GLY A 46 0.88 -13.56 11.85
C GLY A 46 1.66 -14.85 11.56
N LYS A 47 1.39 -15.54 10.45
CA LYS A 47 2.12 -16.73 10.01
C LYS A 47 3.47 -16.40 9.34
N LEU A 48 3.68 -15.14 8.93
CA LEU A 48 4.95 -14.73 8.34
C LEU A 48 6.03 -14.57 9.41
N ASP A 49 7.25 -14.92 9.02
CA ASP A 49 8.43 -14.62 9.82
C ASP A 49 8.54 -13.11 10.08
N ALA A 50 8.97 -12.73 11.28
CA ALA A 50 8.88 -11.35 11.78
C ALA A 50 9.55 -10.35 10.82
N ALA A 51 10.69 -10.72 10.26
CA ALA A 51 11.42 -9.89 9.31
C ALA A 51 10.65 -9.66 8.00
N LYS A 52 9.96 -10.67 7.48
CA LYS A 52 9.12 -10.56 6.26
C LYS A 52 7.89 -9.70 6.53
N ARG A 53 7.24 -9.92 7.68
CA ARG A 53 6.09 -9.13 8.10
C ARG A 53 6.46 -7.65 8.23
N SER A 54 7.53 -7.32 8.96
CA SER A 54 7.97 -5.94 9.12
C SER A 54 8.36 -5.28 7.79
N SER A 55 9.05 -6.00 6.90
CA SER A 55 9.42 -5.45 5.59
C SER A 55 8.21 -5.20 4.68
N ILE A 56 7.15 -6.01 4.78
CA ILE A 56 5.87 -5.75 4.09
C ILE A 56 5.15 -4.54 4.70
N LEU A 57 5.03 -4.47 6.02
CA LEU A 57 4.36 -3.34 6.68
C LEU A 57 5.05 -2.00 6.39
N LEU A 58 6.38 -1.97 6.44
CA LEU A 58 7.15 -0.76 6.08
C LEU A 58 6.91 -0.35 4.62
N ALA A 59 6.79 -1.30 3.69
CA ALA A 59 6.56 -1.00 2.29
C ALA A 59 5.15 -0.45 2.02
N TYR A 60 4.12 -1.06 2.61
CA TYR A 60 2.73 -0.78 2.27
C TYR A 60 2.02 0.19 3.21
N LEU A 61 2.37 0.21 4.50
CA LEU A 61 1.78 1.15 5.47
C LEU A 61 2.59 2.43 5.59
N GLU A 62 3.91 2.32 5.56
CA GLU A 62 4.80 3.49 5.70
C GLU A 62 5.32 4.01 4.35
N GLY A 63 4.98 3.37 3.24
CA GLY A 63 5.40 3.79 1.90
C GLY A 63 6.91 3.74 1.67
N CYS A 64 7.66 2.99 2.50
CA CYS A 64 9.12 2.94 2.40
C CYS A 64 9.56 2.19 1.14
N THR A 65 10.57 2.72 0.47
CA THR A 65 11.25 2.02 -0.62
C THR A 65 12.05 0.83 -0.08
N HIS A 66 12.34 -0.14 -0.95
CA HIS A 66 13.17 -1.29 -0.58
C HIS A 66 14.56 -0.90 -0.01
N ALA A 67 15.13 0.21 -0.46
CA ALA A 67 16.43 0.71 0.02
C ALA A 67 16.33 1.33 1.43
N GLU A 68 15.24 2.04 1.72
CA GLU A 68 14.98 2.58 3.05
C GLU A 68 14.71 1.47 4.06
N ILE A 69 13.94 0.44 3.66
CA ILE A 69 13.70 -0.74 4.49
C ILE A 69 15.01 -1.46 4.81
N ALA A 70 15.86 -1.67 3.80
CA ALA A 70 17.19 -2.26 3.97
C ALA A 70 18.05 -1.47 4.97
N SER A 71 18.02 -0.15 4.88
CA SER A 71 18.74 0.75 5.79
C SER A 71 18.20 0.69 7.22
N ARG A 72 16.87 0.77 7.39
CA ARG A 72 16.20 0.71 8.70
C ARG A 72 16.40 -0.63 9.40
N MET A 73 16.31 -1.73 8.64
CA MET A 73 16.47 -3.09 9.16
C MET A 73 17.93 -3.54 9.24
N LYS A 74 18.89 -2.72 8.78
CA LYS A 74 20.33 -3.06 8.69
C LYS A 74 20.58 -4.39 7.98
N THR A 75 19.89 -4.60 6.85
CA THR A 75 19.98 -5.83 6.05
C THR A 75 20.26 -5.52 4.58
N PRO A 76 20.89 -6.44 3.82
CA PRO A 76 21.15 -6.22 2.40
C PRO A 76 19.85 -6.03 1.60
N LEU A 77 19.88 -5.13 0.61
CA LEU A 77 18.75 -4.86 -0.28
C LEU A 77 18.20 -6.11 -0.96
N GLY A 78 19.07 -7.04 -1.35
CA GLY A 78 18.68 -8.33 -1.95
C GLY A 78 17.85 -9.18 -0.99
N THR A 79 18.19 -9.17 0.30
CA THR A 79 17.44 -9.89 1.34
C THR A 79 16.06 -9.29 1.53
N VAL A 80 15.94 -7.96 1.62
CA VAL A 80 14.66 -7.27 1.73
C VAL A 80 13.76 -7.57 0.54
N LYS A 81 14.27 -7.44 -0.69
CA LYS A 81 13.51 -7.79 -1.90
C LYS A 81 13.04 -9.24 -1.88
N ALA A 82 13.90 -10.18 -1.44
CA ALA A 82 13.56 -11.58 -1.31
C ALA A 82 12.54 -11.86 -0.20
N TRP A 83 12.55 -11.10 0.89
CA TRP A 83 11.56 -11.18 1.96
C TRP A 83 10.20 -10.69 1.52
N ILE A 84 10.14 -9.53 0.87
CA ILE A 84 8.87 -8.96 0.35
C ILE A 84 8.26 -9.91 -0.68
N ARG A 85 9.04 -10.36 -1.67
CA ARG A 85 8.54 -11.29 -2.69
C ARG A 85 7.99 -12.59 -2.07
N ARG A 86 8.76 -13.22 -1.18
CA ARG A 86 8.34 -14.49 -0.54
C ARG A 86 7.19 -14.29 0.45
N GLY A 87 7.14 -13.16 1.14
CA GLY A 87 6.06 -12.85 2.07
C GLY A 87 4.75 -12.58 1.34
N LEU A 88 4.77 -11.82 0.23
CA LEU A 88 3.59 -11.62 -0.62
C LEU A 88 3.09 -12.94 -1.22
N GLN A 89 4.00 -13.81 -1.63
CA GLN A 89 3.63 -15.15 -2.10
C GLN A 89 2.95 -15.98 -1.00
N ALA A 90 3.52 -16.00 0.21
CA ALA A 90 2.92 -16.69 1.34
C ALA A 90 1.56 -16.10 1.75
N LEU A 91 1.39 -14.77 1.67
CA LEU A 91 0.09 -14.12 1.91
C LEU A 91 -0.94 -14.55 0.87
N LYS A 92 -0.56 -14.61 -0.41
CA LYS A 92 -1.44 -15.08 -1.48
C LYS A 92 -1.86 -16.53 -1.28
N GLU A 93 -0.94 -17.40 -0.86
CA GLU A 93 -1.23 -18.82 -0.57
C GLU A 93 -2.09 -18.98 0.68
N CYS A 94 -1.98 -18.09 1.66
CA CYS A 94 -2.75 -18.15 2.91
C CYS A 94 -4.19 -17.62 2.77
N LEU A 95 -4.40 -16.64 1.88
CA LEU A 95 -5.70 -16.02 1.61
C LEU A 95 -6.49 -16.74 0.49
N ALA A 96 -5.89 -17.75 -0.13
CA ALA A 96 -6.51 -18.55 -1.21
C ALA A 96 -7.50 -19.58 -0.69
#